data_AF-A0A170ZJD5-F1
#
_entry.id   AF-A0A170ZJD5-F1
#
_cell.length_a   1.000
_cell.length_b   1.000
_cell.length_c   1.000
_cell.angle_alpha   90.00
_cell.angle_beta   90.00
_cell.angle_gamma   90.00
#
_symmetry.space_group_name_H-M   'P 1'
#
loop_
_entity.id
_entity.type
_entity.pdbx_description
1 polymer ?
#
loop_
_entity_poly.entity_id
_entity_poly.type
_entity_poly.pdbx_seq_one_letter_code
_entity_poly.pdbx_strand_id
1 'polypeptide(L)'
;FSEAALKGAHFVELCCQRKIPLIFLQNITGFMVGREAEAGGIAKNGAKMVTAVSCAKVPKFTILVGGSYGAGNYGMCGRAYGSRFLYMWPNARISVMGGEQAAGVLAQISRDQRQRQKKPWTEEEEKALKDPIIAQFEREGHPYFSSARIWDDGIIDPIDTRKVLGLSISASLNAPIPETKFGVFRM
;
A
#
# COMPACT_ATOMS: atom_id res chain seq x y z
N PHE A 1 5.67 3.27 11.00
CA PHE A 1 6.82 3.50 11.89
C PHE A 1 7.94 2.52 11.59
N SER A 2 9.16 2.81 12.03
CA SER A 2 10.33 1.94 11.86
C SER A 2 10.14 0.57 12.52
N GLU A 3 9.63 0.56 13.74
CA GLU A 3 9.38 -0.64 14.57
C GLU A 3 8.40 -1.57 13.89
N ALA A 4 7.36 -1.02 13.25
CA ALA A 4 6.37 -1.80 12.50
C ALA A 4 7.00 -2.50 11.29
N ALA A 5 7.91 -1.83 10.57
CA ALA A 5 8.59 -2.42 9.42
C ALA A 5 9.61 -3.50 9.85
N LEU A 6 10.34 -3.26 10.93
CA LEU A 6 11.26 -4.24 11.51
C LEU A 6 10.51 -5.49 12.01
N LYS A 7 9.40 -5.28 12.72
CA LYS A 7 8.50 -6.36 13.17
C LYS A 7 7.96 -7.16 11.98
N GLY A 8 7.49 -6.46 10.94
CA GLY A 8 6.95 -7.10 9.74
C GLY A 8 8.00 -7.93 9.01
N ALA A 9 9.20 -7.39 8.80
CA ALA A 9 10.30 -8.10 8.15
C ALA A 9 10.65 -9.40 8.89
N HIS A 10 10.85 -9.31 10.21
CA HIS A 10 11.14 -10.47 11.05
C HIS A 10 9.99 -11.49 11.03
N PHE A 11 8.73 -11.05 11.06
CA PHE A 11 7.58 -11.96 10.95
C PHE A 11 7.55 -12.71 9.61
N VAL A 12 7.85 -12.03 8.50
CA VAL A 12 7.96 -12.65 7.17
C VAL A 12 9.08 -13.68 7.14
N GLU A 13 10.23 -13.42 7.76
CA GLU A 13 11.33 -14.38 7.88
C GLU A 13 10.90 -15.66 8.58
N LEU A 14 10.20 -15.54 9.73
CA LEU A 14 9.68 -16.69 10.47
C LEU A 14 8.69 -17.53 9.64
N CYS A 15 7.77 -16.88 8.94
CA CYS A 15 6.83 -17.56 8.05
C CYS A 15 7.55 -18.25 6.89
N CYS A 16 8.55 -17.61 6.28
CA CYS A 16 9.33 -18.19 5.20
C CYS A 16 10.12 -19.41 5.65
N GLN A 17 10.76 -19.36 6.83
CA GLN A 17 11.49 -20.49 7.41
C GLN A 17 10.57 -21.69 7.67
N ARG A 18 9.34 -21.43 8.12
CA ARG A 18 8.35 -22.45 8.49
C ARG A 18 7.41 -22.86 7.34
N LYS A 19 7.60 -22.30 6.14
CA LYS A 19 6.73 -22.49 4.97
C LYS A 19 5.26 -22.16 5.23
N ILE A 20 5.00 -21.13 6.03
CA ILE A 20 3.65 -20.68 6.38
C ILE A 20 3.19 -19.62 5.36
N PRO A 21 2.01 -19.77 4.72
CA PRO A 21 1.44 -18.75 3.85
C PRO A 21 1.23 -17.40 4.56
N LEU A 22 1.40 -16.30 3.82
CA LEU A 22 1.25 -14.95 4.34
C LEU A 22 -0.06 -14.32 3.85
N ILE A 23 -0.78 -13.68 4.77
CA ILE A 23 -2.00 -12.91 4.47
C ILE A 23 -1.74 -11.46 4.86
N PHE A 24 -1.90 -10.54 3.91
CA PHE A 24 -1.75 -9.11 4.10
C PHE A 24 -3.12 -8.45 4.05
N LEU A 25 -3.51 -7.77 5.13
CA LEU A 25 -4.70 -6.95 5.19
C LEU A 25 -4.27 -5.48 5.09
N GLN A 26 -4.50 -4.84 3.94
CA GLN A 26 -4.07 -3.47 3.71
C GLN A 26 -5.13 -2.48 4.16
N ASN A 27 -4.74 -1.66 5.13
CA ASN A 27 -5.35 -0.38 5.43
C ASN A 27 -4.23 0.59 5.83
N ILE A 28 -3.52 1.10 4.83
CA ILE A 28 -2.26 1.82 4.98
C ILE A 28 -2.29 3.16 4.25
N THR A 29 -2.05 4.23 5.01
CA THR A 29 -1.93 5.61 4.51
C THR A 29 -0.51 5.99 4.12
N GLY A 30 0.49 5.25 4.61
CA GLY A 30 1.90 5.45 4.29
C GLY A 30 2.80 5.21 5.49
N PHE A 31 4.04 5.69 5.39
CA PHE A 31 4.98 5.71 6.50
C PHE A 31 4.85 7.01 7.30
N MET A 32 5.32 7.00 8.55
CA MET A 32 5.38 8.21 9.36
C MET A 32 6.38 9.19 8.74
N VAL A 33 6.01 10.46 8.64
CA VAL A 33 6.87 11.53 8.09
C VAL A 33 7.42 12.39 9.21
N GLY A 34 8.57 13.02 8.98
CA GLY A 34 9.19 13.97 9.92
C GLY A 34 10.68 13.74 10.08
N ARG A 35 11.39 14.78 10.54
CA ARG A 35 12.85 14.77 10.66
C ARG A 35 13.36 13.61 11.52
N GLU A 36 12.70 13.34 12.65
CA GLU A 36 13.08 12.25 13.56
C GLU A 36 12.86 10.88 12.94
N ALA A 37 11.78 10.69 12.18
CA ALA A 37 11.51 9.43 11.48
C ALA A 37 12.58 9.16 10.40
N GLU A 38 12.94 10.19 9.62
CA GLU A 38 13.99 10.09 8.60
C GLU A 38 15.37 9.83 9.23
N ALA A 39 15.75 10.60 10.26
CA ALA A 39 17.00 10.41 10.99
C ALA A 39 17.06 9.04 11.69
N GLY A 40 15.92 8.55 12.19
CA GLY A 40 15.75 7.21 12.75
C GLY A 40 15.77 6.08 11.70
N GLY A 41 15.95 6.41 10.43
CA GLY A 41 16.15 5.43 9.36
C GLY A 41 14.86 4.76 8.88
N ILE A 42 13.72 5.45 8.91
CA ILE A 42 12.44 4.87 8.46
C ILE A 42 12.52 4.34 7.02
N ALA A 43 13.27 5.00 6.15
CA ALA A 43 13.50 4.53 4.77
C ALA A 43 14.19 3.16 4.73
N LYS A 44 15.30 2.97 5.47
CA LYS A 44 16.01 1.69 5.49
C LYS A 44 15.21 0.61 6.21
N ASN A 45 14.43 0.96 7.22
CA ASN A 45 13.59 0.01 7.95
C ASN A 45 12.39 -0.44 7.09
N GLY A 46 11.76 0.48 6.36
CA GLY A 46 10.76 0.16 5.33
C GLY A 46 11.34 -0.73 4.22
N ALA A 47 12.57 -0.44 3.77
CA ALA A 47 13.25 -1.25 2.76
C ALA A 47 13.48 -2.70 3.21
N LYS A 48 13.73 -2.96 4.50
CA LYS A 48 13.81 -4.33 5.03
C LYS A 48 12.49 -5.08 4.84
N MET A 49 11.36 -4.44 5.15
CA MET A 49 10.04 -5.04 4.92
C MET A 49 9.79 -5.34 3.44
N VAL A 50 10.08 -4.38 2.55
CA VAL A 50 9.93 -4.57 1.10
C VAL A 50 10.82 -5.71 0.59
N THR A 51 12.06 -5.80 1.07
CA THR A 51 12.98 -6.90 0.74
C THR A 51 12.39 -8.25 1.18
N ALA A 52 11.90 -8.35 2.41
CA ALA A 52 11.31 -9.57 2.94
C ALA A 52 10.10 -10.02 2.10
N VAL A 53 9.17 -9.10 1.81
CA VAL A 53 7.97 -9.38 1.01
C VAL A 53 8.31 -9.78 -0.43
N SER A 54 9.27 -9.11 -1.05
CA SER A 54 9.69 -9.36 -2.43
C SER A 54 10.32 -10.74 -2.60
N CYS A 55 11.18 -11.14 -1.65
CA CYS A 55 11.91 -12.39 -1.73
C CYS A 55 11.10 -13.60 -1.26
N ALA A 56 10.10 -13.42 -0.39
CA ALA A 56 9.29 -14.49 0.18
C ALA A 56 8.68 -15.40 -0.91
N LYS A 57 8.98 -16.71 -0.82
CA LYS A 57 8.51 -17.76 -1.74
C LYS A 57 7.30 -18.54 -1.25
N VAL A 58 6.91 -18.37 0.02
CA VAL A 58 5.63 -18.86 0.53
C VAL A 58 4.46 -18.22 -0.24
N PRO A 59 3.31 -18.88 -0.38
CA PRO A 59 2.13 -18.26 -0.96
C PRO A 59 1.75 -16.99 -0.21
N LYS A 60 1.55 -15.89 -0.94
CA LYS A 60 1.13 -14.59 -0.41
C LYS A 60 -0.27 -14.29 -0.91
N PHE A 61 -1.11 -13.72 -0.04
CA PHE A 61 -2.47 -13.29 -0.35
C PHE A 61 -2.68 -11.89 0.20
N THR A 62 -3.31 -11.02 -0.57
CA THR A 62 -3.49 -9.62 -0.19
C THR A 62 -4.97 -9.26 -0.28
N ILE A 63 -5.49 -8.57 0.72
CA ILE A 63 -6.83 -8.01 0.72
C ILE A 63 -6.73 -6.54 1.08
N LEU A 64 -7.21 -5.67 0.20
CA LEU A 64 -7.36 -4.25 0.50
C LEU A 64 -8.67 -4.07 1.28
N VAL A 65 -8.57 -3.88 2.60
CA VAL A 65 -9.73 -3.71 3.50
C VAL A 65 -10.05 -2.23 3.77
N GLY A 66 -9.16 -1.33 3.34
CA GLY A 66 -9.31 0.12 3.45
C GLY A 66 -8.39 0.84 2.48
N GLY A 67 -7.53 1.73 2.99
CA GLY A 67 -6.57 2.47 2.17
C GLY A 67 -5.40 1.62 1.68
N SER A 68 -4.94 1.87 0.46
CA SER A 68 -3.73 1.30 -0.11
C SER A 68 -2.96 2.39 -0.84
N TYR A 69 -2.10 3.08 -0.11
CA TYR A 69 -1.43 4.28 -0.60
C TYR A 69 0.09 4.20 -0.60
N GLY A 70 0.69 4.70 -1.68
CA GLY A 70 2.14 4.95 -1.82
C GLY A 70 3.03 3.78 -1.39
N ALA A 71 4.11 4.09 -0.67
CA ALA A 71 5.07 3.09 -0.18
C ALA A 71 4.46 2.05 0.77
N GLY A 72 3.31 2.35 1.38
CA GLY A 72 2.58 1.39 2.20
C GLY A 72 2.08 0.19 1.41
N ASN A 73 1.60 0.42 0.18
CA ASN A 73 1.19 -0.65 -0.74
C ASN A 73 2.35 -1.62 -1.01
N TYR A 74 3.57 -1.10 -1.13
CA TYR A 74 4.77 -1.90 -1.40
C TYR A 74 5.12 -2.81 -0.23
N GLY A 75 5.21 -2.23 0.97
CA GLY A 75 5.54 -2.97 2.19
C GLY A 75 4.48 -4.01 2.58
N MET A 76 3.25 -3.87 2.10
CA MET A 76 2.13 -4.77 2.42
C MET A 76 1.75 -5.73 1.28
N CYS A 77 2.69 -6.02 0.37
CA CYS A 77 2.51 -6.98 -0.72
C CYS A 77 1.41 -6.60 -1.73
N GLY A 78 1.48 -5.36 -2.25
CA GLY A 78 0.64 -4.92 -3.37
C GLY A 78 0.87 -5.71 -4.66
N ARG A 79 0.16 -5.33 -5.74
CA ARG A 79 0.11 -6.07 -7.01
C ARG A 79 1.48 -6.43 -7.59
N ALA A 80 2.46 -5.55 -7.45
CA ALA A 80 3.82 -5.73 -7.97
C ALA A 80 4.66 -6.80 -7.25
N TYR A 81 4.20 -7.33 -6.10
CA TYR A 81 5.01 -8.18 -5.21
C TYR A 81 4.66 -9.68 -5.26
N GLY A 82 3.91 -10.09 -6.29
CA GLY A 82 3.66 -11.50 -6.58
C GLY A 82 2.76 -12.20 -5.56
N SER A 83 1.72 -11.50 -5.09
CA SER A 83 0.61 -12.16 -4.40
C SER A 83 -0.06 -13.18 -5.35
N ARG A 84 -0.41 -14.36 -4.85
CA ARG A 84 -1.15 -15.37 -5.65
C ARG A 84 -2.53 -14.86 -6.03
N PHE A 85 -3.18 -14.18 -5.09
CA PHE A 85 -4.41 -13.44 -5.31
C PHE A 85 -4.37 -12.13 -4.53
N LEU A 86 -4.93 -11.07 -5.12
CA LEU A 86 -5.12 -9.78 -4.49
C LEU A 86 -6.59 -9.38 -4.66
N TYR A 87 -7.31 -9.19 -3.55
CA TYR A 87 -8.72 -8.80 -3.57
C TYR A 87 -8.91 -7.40 -3.00
N MET A 88 -10.03 -6.76 -3.35
CA MET A 88 -10.47 -5.50 -2.75
C MET A 88 -11.82 -5.64 -2.07
N TRP A 89 -11.99 -4.97 -0.93
CA TRP A 89 -13.32 -4.70 -0.40
C TRP A 89 -13.98 -3.51 -1.13
N PRO A 90 -15.32 -3.39 -1.11
CA PRO A 90 -16.04 -2.33 -1.82
C PRO A 90 -15.76 -0.92 -1.26
N ASN A 91 -15.33 -0.82 0.00
CA ASN A 91 -14.96 0.43 0.66
C ASN A 91 -13.49 0.82 0.44
N ALA A 92 -12.68 -0.06 -0.15
CA ALA A 92 -11.25 0.16 -0.28
C ALA A 92 -10.93 1.32 -1.25
N ARG A 93 -9.74 1.91 -1.12
CA ARG A 93 -9.23 2.94 -2.03
C ARG A 93 -7.76 2.70 -2.33
N ILE A 94 -7.36 2.82 -3.59
CA ILE A 94 -5.97 2.62 -4.02
C ILE A 94 -5.49 3.79 -4.87
N SER A 95 -4.36 4.39 -4.52
CA SER A 95 -3.74 5.46 -5.32
C SER A 95 -2.30 5.71 -4.85
N VAL A 96 -1.58 6.60 -5.53
CA VAL A 96 -0.20 6.97 -5.13
C VAL A 96 -0.15 7.63 -3.75
N MET A 97 -1.19 8.38 -3.38
CA MET A 97 -1.41 8.98 -2.05
C MET A 97 -2.90 9.29 -1.88
N GLY A 98 -3.36 9.67 -0.69
CA GLY A 98 -4.76 10.07 -0.49
C GLY A 98 -5.12 11.34 -1.28
N GLY A 99 -6.35 11.45 -1.77
CA GLY A 99 -6.80 12.60 -2.58
C GLY A 99 -6.65 13.95 -1.86
N GLU A 100 -7.08 14.03 -0.60
CA GLU A 100 -6.88 15.21 0.25
C GLU A 100 -5.40 15.56 0.45
N GLN A 101 -4.55 14.54 0.60
CA GLN A 101 -3.11 14.74 0.76
C GLN A 101 -2.48 15.28 -0.52
N ALA A 102 -2.83 14.73 -1.69
CA ALA A 102 -2.36 15.21 -2.99
C ALA A 102 -2.80 16.65 -3.23
N ALA A 103 -4.08 16.94 -2.99
CA ALA A 103 -4.66 18.26 -3.15
C ALA A 103 -4.00 19.28 -2.20
N GLY A 104 -3.79 18.91 -0.94
CA GLY A 104 -3.13 19.76 0.06
C GLY A 104 -1.67 20.09 -0.29
N VAL A 105 -0.89 19.12 -0.76
CA VAL A 105 0.50 19.35 -1.19
C VAL A 105 0.55 20.29 -2.39
N LEU A 106 -0.32 20.09 -3.39
CA LEU A 106 -0.36 20.95 -4.57
C LEU A 106 -0.87 22.37 -4.25
N ALA A 107 -1.85 22.50 -3.35
CA ALA A 107 -2.30 23.79 -2.84
C ALA A 107 -1.17 24.53 -2.11
N GLN A 108 -0.43 23.85 -1.23
CA GLN A 108 0.69 24.45 -0.51
C GLN A 108 1.79 24.95 -1.47
N ILE A 109 2.20 24.13 -2.44
CA ILE A 109 3.19 24.52 -3.46
C ILE A 109 2.71 25.75 -4.25
N SER A 110 1.44 25.76 -4.65
CA SER A 110 0.85 26.86 -5.44
C SER A 110 0.79 28.16 -4.64
N ARG A 111 0.39 28.07 -3.35
CA ARG A 111 0.40 29.19 -2.41
C ARG A 111 1.81 29.76 -2.23
N ASP A 112 2.81 28.91 -1.98
CA ASP A 112 4.19 29.34 -1.78
C ASP A 112 4.77 30.01 -3.03
N GLN A 113 4.43 29.52 -4.23
CA GLN A 113 4.81 30.16 -5.50
C GLN A 113 4.13 31.52 -5.69
N ARG A 114 2.84 31.65 -5.38
CA ARG A 114 2.08 32.91 -5.48
C ARG A 114 2.61 33.95 -4.51
N GLN A 115 2.95 33.55 -3.28
CA GLN A 115 3.59 34.41 -2.28
C GLN A 115 4.94 34.93 -2.77
N ARG A 116 5.80 34.09 -3.36
CA ARG A 116 7.07 34.52 -3.99
C ARG A 116 6.86 35.53 -5.12
N GLN A 117 5.76 35.41 -5.86
CA GLN A 117 5.36 36.33 -6.92
C GLN A 117 4.59 37.57 -6.41
N LYS A 118 4.39 37.71 -5.09
CA LYS A 118 3.57 38.76 -4.46
C LYS A 118 2.14 38.85 -5.03
N LYS A 119 1.57 37.71 -5.44
CA LYS A 119 0.18 37.61 -5.92
C LYS A 119 -0.74 37.18 -4.77
N PRO A 120 -2.02 37.62 -4.76
CA PRO A 120 -2.99 37.14 -3.79
C PRO A 120 -3.25 35.63 -3.98
N TRP A 121 -3.71 35.01 -2.91
CA TRP A 121 -4.14 33.62 -2.85
C TRP A 121 -5.38 33.57 -1.96
N THR A 122 -6.54 33.29 -2.53
CA THR A 122 -7.80 33.23 -1.78
C THR A 122 -8.22 31.79 -1.48
N GLU A 123 -9.13 31.63 -0.52
CA GLU A 123 -9.69 30.32 -0.17
C GLU A 123 -10.49 29.72 -1.34
N GLU A 124 -11.15 30.56 -2.14
CA GLU A 124 -11.88 30.13 -3.34
C GLU A 124 -10.92 29.59 -4.41
N GLU A 125 -9.78 30.24 -4.63
CA GLU A 125 -8.75 29.75 -5.55
C GLU A 125 -8.15 28.42 -5.06
N GLU A 126 -7.92 28.29 -3.76
CA GLU A 126 -7.44 27.05 -3.16
C GLU A 126 -8.44 25.92 -3.34
N LYS A 127 -9.73 26.18 -3.07
CA LYS A 127 -10.80 25.19 -3.26
C LYS A 127 -10.95 24.79 -4.73
N ALA A 128 -10.94 25.77 -5.64
CA ALA A 128 -11.02 25.52 -7.08
C ALA A 128 -9.85 24.67 -7.60
N LEU A 129 -8.68 24.76 -6.96
CA LEU A 129 -7.55 23.87 -7.23
C LEU A 129 -7.74 22.48 -6.63
N LYS A 130 -8.18 22.38 -5.37
CA LYS A 130 -8.27 21.12 -4.62
C LYS A 130 -9.39 20.20 -5.10
N ASP A 131 -10.59 20.75 -5.31
CA ASP A 131 -11.80 19.98 -5.65
C ASP A 131 -11.62 19.03 -6.85
N PRO A 132 -11.07 19.45 -8.01
CA PRO A 132 -10.89 18.55 -9.14
C PRO A 132 -9.85 17.45 -8.87
N ILE A 133 -8.83 17.73 -8.05
CA ILE A 133 -7.81 16.73 -7.66
C ILE A 133 -8.46 15.66 -6.77
N ILE A 134 -9.23 16.08 -5.77
CA ILE A 134 -9.93 15.16 -4.87
C ILE A 134 -10.89 14.27 -5.67
N ALA A 135 -11.68 14.87 -6.56
CA ALA A 135 -12.60 14.14 -7.42
C ALA A 135 -11.89 13.13 -8.35
N GLN A 136 -10.72 13.51 -8.90
CA GLN A 136 -9.92 12.60 -9.71
C GLN A 136 -9.46 11.39 -8.89
N PHE A 137 -8.90 11.62 -7.70
CA PHE A 137 -8.40 10.55 -6.84
C PHE A 137 -9.53 9.65 -6.33
N GLU A 138 -10.71 10.18 -6.05
CA GLU A 138 -11.86 9.37 -5.66
C GLU A 138 -12.33 8.47 -6.81
N ARG A 139 -12.42 9.02 -8.02
CA ARG A 139 -12.80 8.26 -9.22
C ARG A 139 -11.79 7.16 -9.54
N GLU A 140 -10.50 7.51 -9.60
CA GLU A 140 -9.43 6.61 -10.02
C GLU A 140 -9.01 5.62 -8.92
N GLY A 141 -9.28 5.96 -7.66
CA GLY A 141 -9.02 5.09 -6.52
C GLY A 141 -10.17 4.16 -6.15
N HIS A 142 -11.34 4.30 -6.78
CA HIS A 142 -12.51 3.46 -6.51
C HIS A 142 -12.25 1.99 -6.87
N PRO A 143 -12.74 1.00 -6.11
CA PRO A 143 -12.49 -0.42 -6.40
C PRO A 143 -12.93 -0.84 -7.81
N TYR A 144 -14.04 -0.31 -8.33
CA TYR A 144 -14.46 -0.54 -9.72
C TYR A 144 -13.45 -0.04 -10.76
N PHE A 145 -12.75 1.06 -10.49
CA PHE A 145 -11.71 1.57 -11.39
C PHE A 145 -10.50 0.64 -11.42
N SER A 146 -10.10 0.15 -10.24
CA SER A 146 -9.02 -0.81 -10.02
C SER A 146 -9.29 -2.16 -10.68
N SER A 147 -10.46 -2.75 -10.38
CA SER A 147 -10.83 -4.10 -10.83
C SER A 147 -11.06 -4.15 -12.34
N ALA A 148 -11.60 -3.07 -12.93
CA ALA A 148 -11.71 -2.93 -14.39
C ALA A 148 -10.34 -2.93 -15.11
N ARG A 149 -9.23 -2.76 -14.37
CA ARG A 149 -7.85 -2.73 -14.89
C ARG A 149 -6.98 -3.86 -14.36
N ILE A 150 -7.56 -4.83 -13.66
CA ILE A 150 -6.87 -6.03 -13.17
C ILE A 150 -5.70 -5.70 -12.22
N TRP A 151 -5.82 -4.58 -11.50
CA TRP A 151 -4.91 -4.25 -10.40
C TRP A 151 -5.17 -5.15 -9.18
N ASP A 152 -6.39 -5.67 -9.09
CA ASP A 152 -6.88 -6.73 -8.22
C ASP A 152 -7.53 -7.84 -9.05
N ASP A 153 -7.75 -8.98 -8.41
CA ASP A 153 -8.38 -10.18 -8.98
C ASP A 153 -9.88 -10.24 -8.66
N GLY A 154 -10.45 -9.16 -8.14
CA GLY A 154 -11.87 -9.02 -7.87
C GLY A 154 -12.20 -8.24 -6.61
N ILE A 155 -13.37 -7.60 -6.66
CA ILE A 155 -14.02 -7.01 -5.50
C ILE A 155 -14.84 -8.11 -4.83
N ILE A 156 -14.67 -8.29 -3.53
CA ILE A 156 -15.36 -9.32 -2.74
C ILE A 156 -16.21 -8.69 -1.64
N ASP A 157 -17.29 -9.35 -1.25
CA ASP A 157 -18.03 -8.99 -0.04
C ASP A 157 -17.12 -9.22 1.18
N PRO A 158 -17.00 -8.26 2.12
CA PRO A 158 -16.25 -8.45 3.36
C PRO A 158 -16.60 -9.74 4.12
N ILE A 159 -17.87 -10.19 4.11
CA ILE A 159 -18.27 -11.43 4.81
C ILE A 159 -17.69 -12.69 4.15
N ASP A 160 -17.42 -12.64 2.85
CA ASP A 160 -16.87 -13.76 2.07
C ASP A 160 -15.35 -13.87 2.19
N THR A 161 -14.67 -12.91 2.83
CA THR A 161 -13.20 -12.88 2.97
C THR A 161 -12.62 -14.21 3.42
N ARG A 162 -13.22 -14.86 4.44
CA ARG A 162 -12.77 -16.15 4.96
C ARG A 162 -12.90 -17.26 3.92
N LYS A 163 -14.03 -17.31 3.22
CA LYS A 163 -14.33 -18.32 2.20
C LYS A 163 -13.38 -18.19 1.02
N VAL A 164 -13.22 -16.97 0.50
CA VAL A 164 -12.31 -16.67 -0.61
C VAL A 164 -10.89 -17.03 -0.25
N LEU A 165 -10.38 -16.58 0.91
CA LEU A 165 -9.03 -16.95 1.37
C LEU A 165 -8.83 -18.45 1.52
N GLY A 166 -9.81 -19.16 2.10
CA GLY A 166 -9.73 -20.61 2.26
C GLY A 166 -9.58 -21.34 0.93
N LEU A 167 -10.37 -20.92 -0.08
CA LEU A 167 -10.29 -21.45 -1.43
C LEU A 167 -8.96 -21.08 -2.13
N SER A 168 -8.53 -19.82 -2.04
CA SER A 168 -7.27 -19.35 -2.62
C SER A 168 -6.06 -20.06 -2.02
N ILE A 169 -6.05 -20.29 -0.70
CA ILE A 169 -5.01 -21.04 -0.01
C ILE A 169 -5.00 -22.48 -0.50
N SER A 170 -6.15 -23.16 -0.46
CA SER A 170 -6.29 -24.55 -0.94
C SER A 170 -5.78 -24.70 -2.37
N ALA A 171 -6.17 -23.80 -3.27
CA ALA A 171 -5.71 -23.78 -4.66
C ALA A 171 -4.18 -23.62 -4.76
N SER A 172 -3.59 -22.74 -3.95
CA SER A 172 -2.14 -22.45 -3.98
C SER A 172 -1.25 -23.63 -3.56
N LEU A 173 -1.79 -24.56 -2.76
CA LEU A 173 -1.06 -25.71 -2.20
C LEU A 173 -0.86 -26.84 -3.21
N ASN A 174 -1.42 -26.74 -4.42
CA ASN A 174 -1.10 -27.65 -5.52
C ASN A 174 0.32 -27.45 -6.07
N ALA A 175 0.97 -26.33 -5.74
CA ALA A 175 2.36 -26.06 -6.09
C ALA A 175 3.27 -26.28 -4.87
N PRO A 176 4.46 -26.89 -5.03
CA PRO A 176 5.41 -27.02 -3.93
C PRO A 176 5.86 -25.64 -3.44
N ILE A 177 6.08 -25.49 -2.13
CA ILE A 177 6.57 -24.25 -1.52
C ILE A 177 8.11 -24.24 -1.62
N PRO A 178 8.71 -23.36 -2.45
CA PRO A 178 10.16 -23.28 -2.61
C PRO A 178 10.84 -22.71 -1.36
N GLU A 179 12.14 -22.92 -1.25
CA GLU A 179 12.96 -22.23 -0.26
C GLU A 179 13.04 -20.73 -0.57
N THR A 180 12.97 -19.91 0.47
CA THR A 180 13.14 -18.47 0.36
C THR A 180 14.63 -18.11 0.53
N LYS A 181 15.17 -17.35 -0.43
CA LYS A 181 16.47 -16.69 -0.31
C LYS A 181 16.25 -15.19 -0.34
N PHE A 182 16.60 -14.52 0.75
CA PHE A 182 16.49 -13.07 0.84
C PHE A 182 17.64 -12.37 0.12
N GLY A 183 17.36 -11.16 -0.39
CA GLY A 183 18.39 -10.23 -0.81
C GLY A 183 19.13 -9.61 0.38
N VAL A 184 19.98 -8.63 0.11
CA VAL A 184 20.71 -7.92 1.16
C VAL A 184 19.76 -7.05 1.97
N PHE A 185 19.69 -7.28 3.28
CA PHE A 185 19.01 -6.36 4.20
C PHE A 185 19.91 -5.18 4.56
N ARG A 186 19.42 -3.96 4.33
CA ARG A 186 20.11 -2.73 4.74
C ARG A 186 19.90 -2.49 6.24
N MET A 187 20.89 -2.83 7.06
CA MET A 187 20.84 -2.72 8.54
C MET A 187 20.76 -1.27 9.04
#